data_AF-A0A8J7QEP0-F1
#
_entry.id   AF-A0A8J7QEP0-F1
#
_cell.length_a   1.000
_cell.length_b   1.000
_cell.length_c   1.000
_cell.angle_alpha   90.00
_cell.angle_beta   90.00
_cell.angle_gamma   90.00
#
_symmetry.space_group_name_H-M   'P 1'
#
loop_
_entity.id
_entity.type
_entity.pdbx_description
1 polymer ?
#
loop_
_entity_poly.entity_id
_entity_poly.type
_entity_poly.pdbx_seq_one_letter_code
_entity_poly.pdbx_strand_id
1 'polypeptide(L)'
;MVDGINSDPSIQGMNLGEGNLEPFDIQTLLLTLQMERSETLNGSLMDQANQMKASNEKLKQANQVMANLRVAQANAQAPDDVTWNVDKNSNVITLDGYQIELNESRSQWTLSKLDDNGEKIPGSETRIWGDPHVDEDNDGRTDWDFKKDTTFVLEDGTKISVGTKQWGNSDYTTSDTLTITKGDQAIQVTGLTQNDDTPLSISDVGLNGRQLDMDTTDGHYVYANASVNQWTDGSGTDLGDDQGNWKMHFESEATNAAETYQQKQVDVDPETVQWLKDNGVTIVDSDGDGQLSADDLASTIENLKGTIDTLNATSQMDMIRLQSLNNKYTQSFDMMTNFIKKFDANKDGIIRNMG
;
A
#
# COMPACT_ATOMS: atom_id res chain seq x y z
N MET A 1 30.52 44.37 -74.50
CA MET A 1 30.92 44.75 -73.13
C MET A 1 31.23 43.44 -72.43
N VAL A 2 32.49 42.94 -72.46
CA VAL A 2 33.62 43.36 -71.58
C VAL A 2 33.17 43.15 -70.13
N ASP A 3 33.69 42.29 -69.26
CA ASP A 3 34.86 41.39 -69.12
C ASP A 3 34.37 40.30 -68.14
N GLY A 4 34.89 39.08 -67.97
CA GLY A 4 36.21 38.52 -68.16
C GLY A 4 36.52 37.60 -66.97
N ILE A 5 37.12 36.44 -67.27
CA ILE A 5 38.19 35.78 -66.49
C ILE A 5 37.82 34.68 -65.46
N ASN A 6 38.25 33.48 -65.87
CA ASN A 6 38.83 32.32 -65.17
C ASN A 6 38.02 31.40 -64.25
N SER A 7 37.87 30.19 -64.80
CA SER A 7 37.87 28.89 -64.18
C SER A 7 39.17 28.53 -63.43
N ASP A 8 38.96 27.70 -62.39
CA ASP A 8 39.84 26.71 -61.73
C ASP A 8 40.58 27.18 -60.45
N PRO A 9 40.96 26.31 -59.47
CA PRO A 9 40.62 24.88 -59.21
C PRO A 9 40.21 24.57 -57.76
N SER A 10 39.87 23.29 -57.53
CA SER A 10 40.08 22.53 -56.28
C SER A 10 39.31 22.95 -55.03
N ILE A 11 38.29 22.15 -54.70
CA ILE A 11 37.91 21.90 -53.30
C ILE A 11 39.11 21.18 -52.65
N GLN A 12 40.01 21.99 -52.08
CA GLN A 12 40.99 21.53 -51.12
C GLN A 12 40.22 20.94 -49.95
N GLY A 13 40.48 19.66 -49.68
CA GLY A 13 40.01 18.98 -48.49
C GLY A 13 40.30 19.84 -47.26
N MET A 14 39.33 19.87 -46.34
CA MET A 14 39.59 20.31 -44.97
C MET A 14 40.69 19.41 -44.42
N ASN A 15 41.92 19.93 -44.51
CA ASN A 15 43.10 19.43 -43.86
C ASN A 15 42.84 19.57 -42.36
N LEU A 16 42.34 18.50 -41.74
CA LEU A 16 42.45 18.30 -40.30
C LEU A 16 43.95 18.22 -40.02
N GLY A 17 44.54 19.39 -39.73
CA GLY A 17 45.95 19.49 -39.43
C GLY A 17 46.32 18.44 -38.39
N GLU A 18 47.38 17.70 -38.68
CA GLU A 18 48.15 16.87 -37.74
C GLU A 18 48.69 17.75 -36.60
N GLY A 19 47.80 18.18 -35.71
CA GLY A 19 48.16 18.63 -34.38
C GLY A 19 48.19 17.39 -33.50
N ASN A 20 49.35 17.10 -32.93
CA ASN A 20 49.55 16.08 -31.91
C ASN A 20 48.49 16.25 -30.81
N LEU A 21 47.39 15.49 -30.88
CA LEU A 21 46.44 15.35 -29.79
C LEU A 21 47.17 14.55 -28.72
N GLU A 22 47.87 15.26 -27.84
CA GLU A 22 48.53 14.68 -26.67
C GLU A 22 47.54 13.72 -26.00
N PRO A 23 47.96 12.48 -25.62
CA PRO A 23 47.07 11.46 -25.06
C PRO A 23 46.28 11.93 -23.82
N PHE A 24 46.71 13.03 -23.21
CA PHE A 24 46.07 13.72 -22.11
C PHE A 24 44.72 14.36 -22.48
N ASP A 25 44.56 14.90 -23.70
CA ASP A 25 43.35 15.61 -24.12
C ASP A 25 42.22 14.64 -24.45
N ILE A 26 42.53 13.52 -25.12
CA ILE A 26 41.56 12.44 -25.39
C ILE A 26 41.09 11.77 -24.09
N GLN A 27 42.02 11.58 -23.13
CA GLN A 27 41.70 11.01 -21.82
C GLN A 27 40.85 11.96 -20.97
N THR A 28 41.14 13.27 -21.03
CA THR A 28 40.34 14.31 -20.38
C THR A 28 38.95 14.38 -20.99
N LEU A 29 38.85 14.38 -22.33
CA LEU A 29 37.57 14.35 -23.04
C LEU A 29 36.74 13.12 -22.69
N LEU A 30 37.35 11.94 -22.59
CA LEU A 30 36.66 10.72 -22.18
C LEU A 30 36.18 10.79 -20.73
N LEU A 31 36.98 11.37 -19.82
CA LEU A 31 36.58 11.61 -18.43
C LEU A 31 35.42 12.61 -18.36
N THR A 32 35.48 13.71 -19.11
CA THR A 32 34.39 14.69 -19.22
C THR A 32 33.11 14.04 -19.73
N LEU A 33 33.19 13.21 -20.77
CA LEU A 33 32.03 12.47 -21.30
C LEU A 33 31.48 11.45 -20.28
N GLN A 34 32.34 10.78 -19.52
CA GLN A 34 31.92 9.87 -18.46
C GLN A 34 31.27 10.61 -17.28
N MET A 35 31.76 11.82 -16.96
CA MET A 35 31.15 12.70 -15.96
C MET A 35 29.77 13.17 -16.42
N GLU A 36 29.64 13.67 -17.64
CA GLU A 36 28.37 14.10 -18.23
C GLU A 36 27.34 12.96 -18.27
N ARG A 37 27.79 11.75 -18.64
CA ARG A 37 26.95 10.54 -18.60
C ARG A 37 26.52 10.19 -17.18
N SER A 38 27.43 10.29 -16.20
CA SER A 38 27.15 10.00 -14.80
C SER A 38 26.14 11.01 -14.22
N GLU A 39 26.27 12.29 -14.54
CA GLU A 39 25.34 13.34 -14.15
C GLU A 39 23.95 13.11 -14.77
N THR A 40 23.90 12.74 -16.06
CA THR A 40 22.64 12.43 -16.75
C THR A 40 21.94 11.19 -16.16
N LEU A 41 22.71 10.14 -15.85
CA LEU A 41 22.19 8.94 -15.20
C LEU A 41 21.67 9.24 -13.79
N ASN A 42 22.37 10.09 -13.04
CA ASN A 42 21.92 10.53 -11.71
C ASN A 42 20.61 11.33 -11.79
N GLY A 43 20.50 12.26 -12.75
CA GLY A 43 19.24 12.98 -13.01
C GLY A 43 18.10 12.02 -13.34
N SER A 44 18.34 11.07 -14.26
CA SER A 44 17.35 10.05 -14.62
C SER A 44 16.95 9.16 -13.43
N LEU A 45 17.88 8.84 -12.55
CA LEU A 45 17.63 8.06 -11.33
C LEU A 45 16.77 8.85 -10.34
N MET A 46 17.04 10.13 -10.15
CA MET A 46 16.21 11.02 -9.32
C MET A 46 14.80 11.18 -9.89
N ASP A 47 14.68 11.38 -11.20
CA ASP A 47 13.39 11.49 -11.87
C ASP A 47 12.58 10.20 -11.73
N GLN A 48 13.19 9.03 -11.96
CA GLN A 48 12.54 7.73 -11.78
C GLN A 48 12.14 7.47 -10.32
N ALA A 49 12.97 7.88 -9.35
CA ALA A 49 12.63 7.78 -7.93
C ALA A 49 11.45 8.69 -7.54
N ASN A 50 11.37 9.89 -8.12
CA ASN A 50 10.26 10.81 -7.92
C ASN A 50 8.96 10.28 -8.56
N GLN A 51 9.06 9.68 -9.75
CA GLN A 51 7.94 9.00 -10.40
C GLN A 51 7.42 7.84 -9.55
N MET A 52 8.31 6.98 -9.05
CA MET A 52 7.94 5.86 -8.18
C MET A 52 7.26 6.35 -6.89
N LYS A 53 7.76 7.42 -6.26
CA LYS A 53 7.09 8.05 -5.11
C LYS A 53 5.67 8.52 -5.45
N ALA A 54 5.50 9.21 -6.58
CA ALA A 54 4.19 9.66 -7.02
C ALA A 54 3.24 8.50 -7.32
N SER A 55 3.72 7.43 -7.97
CA SER A 55 2.97 6.19 -8.22
C SER A 55 2.53 5.53 -6.90
N ASN A 56 3.43 5.45 -5.91
CA ASN A 56 3.10 4.87 -4.60
C ASN A 56 2.11 5.72 -3.80
N GLU A 57 2.20 7.05 -3.84
CA GLU A 57 1.18 7.93 -3.23
C GLU A 57 -0.18 7.77 -3.90
N LYS A 58 -0.22 7.62 -5.22
CA LYS A 58 -1.48 7.32 -5.93
C LYS A 58 -2.05 5.97 -5.55
N LEU A 59 -1.22 4.93 -5.42
CA LEU A 59 -1.65 3.61 -4.93
C LEU A 59 -2.27 3.71 -3.54
N LYS A 60 -1.64 4.49 -2.64
CA LYS A 60 -2.19 4.77 -1.32
C LYS A 60 -3.55 5.44 -1.35
N GLN A 61 -3.70 6.48 -2.14
CA GLN A 61 -5.00 7.14 -2.27
C GLN A 61 -6.03 6.20 -2.92
N ALA A 62 -5.65 5.41 -3.92
CA ALA A 62 -6.54 4.48 -4.60
C ALA A 62 -7.08 3.39 -3.66
N ASN A 63 -6.22 2.84 -2.80
CA ASN A 63 -6.62 1.83 -1.82
C ASN A 63 -7.48 2.41 -0.69
N GLN A 64 -7.22 3.65 -0.26
CA GLN A 64 -8.12 4.35 0.66
C GLN A 64 -9.49 4.62 0.02
N VAL A 65 -9.54 5.06 -1.24
CA VAL A 65 -10.78 5.26 -2.01
C VAL A 65 -11.52 3.93 -2.18
N MET A 66 -10.80 2.84 -2.43
CA MET A 66 -11.38 1.49 -2.51
C MET A 66 -12.05 1.09 -1.19
N ALA A 67 -11.41 1.35 -0.07
CA ALA A 67 -11.97 1.13 1.25
C ALA A 67 -13.26 1.91 1.46
N ASN A 68 -13.22 3.21 1.18
CA ASN A 68 -14.37 4.09 1.35
C ASN A 68 -15.54 3.65 0.46
N LEU A 69 -15.26 3.25 -0.79
CA LEU A 69 -16.29 2.71 -1.69
C LEU A 69 -16.88 1.39 -1.19
N ARG A 70 -16.06 0.48 -0.63
CA ARG A 70 -16.55 -0.79 -0.06
C ARG A 70 -17.43 -0.55 1.17
N VAL A 71 -17.04 0.38 2.03
CA VAL A 71 -17.87 0.80 3.17
C VAL A 71 -19.18 1.41 2.68
N ALA A 72 -19.12 2.32 1.69
CA ALA A 72 -20.31 2.91 1.08
C ALA A 72 -21.21 1.85 0.43
N GLN A 73 -20.61 0.83 -0.21
CA GLN A 73 -21.33 -0.27 -0.84
C GLN A 73 -22.06 -1.10 0.22
N ALA A 74 -21.36 -1.54 1.27
CA ALA A 74 -21.96 -2.27 2.38
C ALA A 74 -23.07 -1.47 3.06
N ASN A 75 -22.88 -0.16 3.18
CA ASN A 75 -23.87 0.79 3.66
C ASN A 75 -25.10 0.89 2.74
N ALA A 76 -24.93 0.83 1.43
CA ALA A 76 -26.03 0.85 0.46
C ALA A 76 -26.76 -0.51 0.40
N GLN A 77 -26.05 -1.59 0.72
CA GLN A 77 -26.56 -2.98 0.71
C GLN A 77 -27.05 -3.44 2.09
N ALA A 78 -27.02 -2.56 3.09
CA ALA A 78 -27.37 -2.88 4.46
C ALA A 78 -28.73 -3.59 4.48
N PRO A 79 -28.78 -4.87 4.91
CA PRO A 79 -30.03 -5.59 4.93
C PRO A 79 -30.98 -4.91 5.94
N ASP A 80 -32.25 -4.77 5.57
CA ASP A 80 -33.30 -4.32 6.49
C ASP A 80 -33.57 -5.34 7.63
N ASP A 81 -32.93 -6.52 7.56
CA ASP A 81 -33.09 -7.68 8.44
C ASP A 81 -31.73 -8.16 8.98
N VAL A 82 -31.72 -8.68 10.22
CA VAL A 82 -30.52 -9.26 10.86
C VAL A 82 -30.13 -10.58 10.18
N THR A 83 -28.93 -10.63 9.58
CA THR A 83 -28.36 -11.86 9.00
C THR A 83 -27.32 -12.54 9.88
N TRP A 84 -26.72 -11.80 10.82
CA TRP A 84 -25.67 -12.33 11.70
C TRP A 84 -26.23 -13.13 12.85
N ASN A 85 -25.42 -14.04 13.39
CA ASN A 85 -25.77 -14.85 14.55
C ASN A 85 -24.64 -14.83 15.59
N VAL A 86 -25.02 -14.91 16.87
CA VAL A 86 -24.09 -14.97 17.99
C VAL A 86 -24.40 -16.20 18.84
N ASP A 87 -23.41 -17.09 18.99
CA ASP A 87 -23.43 -18.16 19.99
C ASP A 87 -22.52 -17.78 21.18
N LYS A 88 -23.15 -17.25 22.23
CA LYS A 88 -22.46 -16.84 23.46
C LYS A 88 -21.94 -18.00 24.30
N ASN A 89 -22.40 -19.24 24.06
CA ASN A 89 -21.90 -20.40 24.81
C ASN A 89 -20.58 -20.90 24.25
N SER A 90 -20.42 -20.80 22.93
CA SER A 90 -19.19 -21.19 22.23
C SER A 90 -18.30 -19.99 21.86
N ASN A 91 -18.71 -18.77 22.23
CA ASN A 91 -18.02 -17.53 21.90
C ASN A 91 -17.77 -17.37 20.40
N VAL A 92 -18.80 -17.70 19.59
CA VAL A 92 -18.75 -17.67 18.13
C VAL A 92 -19.69 -16.59 17.60
N ILE A 93 -19.19 -15.81 16.65
CA ILE A 93 -19.97 -14.84 15.88
C ILE A 93 -19.94 -15.30 14.42
N THR A 94 -21.11 -15.50 13.83
CA THR A 94 -21.25 -15.84 12.41
C THR A 94 -21.78 -14.62 11.66
N LEU A 95 -21.02 -14.19 10.66
CA LEU A 95 -21.31 -13.08 9.77
C LEU A 95 -21.68 -13.62 8.37
N ASP A 96 -21.89 -12.73 7.40
CA ASP A 96 -22.19 -13.13 6.02
C ASP A 96 -20.94 -13.69 5.33
N GLY A 97 -20.75 -15.02 5.39
CA GLY A 97 -19.60 -15.68 4.78
C GLY A 97 -18.32 -15.65 5.62
N TYR A 98 -18.41 -15.23 6.89
CA TYR A 98 -17.29 -15.21 7.82
C TYR A 98 -17.69 -15.71 9.21
N GLN A 99 -16.72 -16.18 9.98
CA GLN A 99 -16.89 -16.57 11.37
C GLN A 99 -15.76 -16.00 12.23
N ILE A 100 -16.10 -15.49 13.40
CA ILE A 100 -15.16 -15.04 14.42
C ILE A 100 -15.31 -15.94 15.65
N GLU A 101 -14.20 -16.52 16.10
CA GLU A 101 -14.11 -17.29 17.35
C GLU A 101 -13.29 -16.52 18.37
N LEU A 102 -13.83 -16.37 19.59
CA LEU A 102 -13.21 -15.57 20.65
C LEU A 102 -12.68 -16.46 21.78
N ASN A 103 -11.52 -16.11 22.31
CA ASN A 103 -10.90 -16.79 23.44
C ASN A 103 -10.24 -15.77 24.40
N GLU A 104 -11.02 -15.37 25.40
CA GLU A 104 -10.63 -14.44 26.47
C GLU A 104 -9.33 -14.87 27.18
N SER A 105 -9.16 -16.16 27.46
CA SER A 105 -7.98 -16.69 28.18
C SER A 105 -6.65 -16.46 27.48
N ARG A 106 -6.68 -16.01 26.22
CA ARG A 106 -5.49 -15.72 25.40
C ARG A 106 -5.54 -14.34 24.74
N SER A 107 -6.54 -13.51 25.05
CA SER A 107 -6.82 -12.27 24.30
C SER A 107 -6.89 -12.51 22.80
N GLN A 108 -7.45 -13.66 22.42
CA GLN A 108 -7.36 -14.19 21.08
C GLN A 108 -8.71 -14.11 20.38
N TRP A 109 -8.66 -13.80 19.08
CA TRP A 109 -9.76 -14.05 18.18
C TRP A 109 -9.26 -14.60 16.85
N THR A 110 -10.09 -15.42 16.21
CA THR A 110 -9.77 -16.03 14.91
C THR A 110 -10.89 -15.71 13.94
N LEU A 111 -10.55 -15.08 12.83
CA LEU A 111 -11.43 -14.84 11.70
C LEU A 111 -11.23 -15.97 10.68
N SER A 112 -12.31 -16.61 10.26
CA SER A 112 -12.32 -17.63 9.21
C SER A 112 -13.29 -17.23 8.10
N LYS A 113 -12.91 -17.43 6.84
CA LYS A 113 -13.88 -17.38 5.73
C LYS A 113 -14.70 -18.66 5.68
N LEU A 114 -15.98 -18.52 5.37
CA LEU A 114 -16.91 -19.62 5.17
C LEU A 114 -17.21 -19.82 3.69
N ASP A 115 -17.51 -21.05 3.30
CA ASP A 115 -18.07 -21.38 1.99
C ASP A 115 -19.60 -21.14 1.95
N ASP A 116 -20.21 -21.40 0.79
CA ASP A 116 -21.66 -21.24 0.58
C ASP A 116 -22.52 -22.14 1.49
N ASN A 117 -21.93 -23.17 2.10
CA ASN A 117 -22.62 -24.07 3.04
C ASN A 117 -22.41 -23.65 4.50
N GLY A 118 -21.65 -22.58 4.76
CA GLY A 118 -21.28 -22.13 6.10
C GLY A 118 -20.14 -22.92 6.73
N GLU A 119 -19.36 -23.69 5.96
CA GLU A 119 -18.19 -24.40 6.44
C GLU A 119 -16.92 -23.55 6.29
N LYS A 120 -16.01 -23.61 7.26
CA LYS A 120 -14.73 -22.91 7.19
C LYS A 120 -13.90 -23.39 6.00
N ILE A 121 -13.34 -22.45 5.25
CA ILE A 121 -12.41 -22.74 4.17
C ILE A 121 -11.00 -22.90 4.78
N PRO A 122 -10.37 -24.10 4.69
CA PRO A 122 -9.05 -24.31 5.26
C PRO A 122 -7.99 -23.36 4.68
N GLY A 123 -7.14 -22.79 5.54
CA GLY A 123 -6.10 -21.83 5.15
C GLY A 123 -6.63 -20.44 4.80
N SER A 124 -7.94 -20.20 4.96
CA SER A 124 -8.58 -18.88 4.81
C SER A 124 -8.95 -18.34 6.19
N GLU A 125 -7.94 -18.24 7.05
CA GLU A 125 -8.08 -17.84 8.45
C GLU A 125 -7.00 -16.83 8.82
N THR A 126 -7.33 -15.92 9.74
CA THR A 126 -6.36 -15.06 10.41
C THR A 126 -6.57 -15.19 11.92
N ARG A 127 -5.50 -15.44 12.67
CA ARG A 127 -5.54 -15.51 14.13
C ARG A 127 -4.80 -14.32 14.73
N ILE A 128 -5.46 -13.65 15.68
CA ILE A 128 -4.90 -12.54 16.44
C ILE A 128 -4.85 -12.94 17.92
N TRP A 129 -3.71 -12.77 18.59
CA TRP A 129 -3.54 -13.23 19.98
C TRP A 129 -2.47 -12.45 20.76
N GLY A 130 -2.49 -12.55 22.09
CA GLY A 130 -1.43 -11.99 22.95
C GLY A 130 -1.28 -10.47 22.81
N ASP A 131 -0.03 -9.98 22.75
CA ASP A 131 0.23 -8.62 22.30
C ASP A 131 0.08 -8.57 20.78
N PRO A 132 -1.01 -7.97 20.26
CA PRO A 132 -1.73 -8.51 19.12
C PRO A 132 -0.85 -8.99 17.97
N HIS A 133 -0.52 -10.28 18.01
CA HIS A 133 0.22 -10.98 16.98
C HIS A 133 -0.77 -11.48 15.95
N VAL A 134 -0.59 -11.07 14.71
CA VAL A 134 -1.38 -11.50 13.57
C VAL A 134 -0.64 -12.63 12.88
N ASP A 135 -1.34 -13.76 12.77
CA ASP A 135 -0.95 -15.01 12.12
C ASP A 135 -1.90 -15.16 10.92
N GLU A 136 -1.43 -14.68 9.77
CA GLU A 136 -2.09 -14.80 8.48
C GLU A 136 -1.96 -16.25 8.04
N ASP A 137 -3.06 -16.93 7.72
CA ASP A 137 -3.11 -18.37 7.36
C ASP A 137 -3.10 -19.38 8.52
N ASN A 138 -2.86 -18.91 9.76
CA ASN A 138 -2.94 -19.71 10.99
C ASN A 138 -1.91 -20.86 11.03
N ASP A 139 -0.72 -20.69 10.41
CA ASP A 139 0.38 -21.66 10.45
C ASP A 139 1.09 -21.75 11.82
N GLY A 140 0.81 -20.81 12.72
CA GLY A 140 1.41 -20.75 14.05
C GLY A 140 2.54 -19.74 14.21
N ARG A 141 2.82 -18.94 13.19
CA ARG A 141 3.82 -17.86 13.22
C ARG A 141 3.15 -16.52 13.33
N THR A 142 3.90 -15.51 13.74
CA THR A 142 3.44 -14.13 13.68
C THR A 142 4.01 -13.54 12.41
N ASP A 143 3.13 -13.06 11.54
CA ASP A 143 3.50 -12.36 10.30
C ASP A 143 3.69 -10.87 10.58
N TRP A 144 2.79 -10.29 11.39
CA TRP A 144 2.89 -8.91 11.85
C TRP A 144 2.18 -8.68 13.19
N ASP A 145 2.35 -7.49 13.78
CA ASP A 145 1.76 -7.13 15.06
C ASP A 145 1.20 -5.70 15.07
N PHE A 146 0.27 -5.43 15.98
CA PHE A 146 -0.22 -4.08 16.25
C PHE A 146 -0.30 -3.80 17.75
N LYS A 147 0.02 -2.55 18.14
CA LYS A 147 -0.02 -2.11 19.55
C LYS A 147 -1.13 -1.12 19.88
N LYS A 148 -1.76 -0.56 18.85
CA LYS A 148 -2.82 0.44 18.97
C LYS A 148 -4.06 -0.07 18.27
N ASP A 149 -5.15 0.64 18.48
CA ASP A 149 -6.41 0.30 17.86
C ASP A 149 -6.23 0.13 16.34
N THR A 150 -6.87 -0.89 15.78
CA THR A 150 -6.66 -1.32 14.40
C THR A 150 -7.99 -1.87 13.87
N THR A 151 -8.37 -1.47 12.66
CA THR A 151 -9.59 -1.91 11.98
C THR A 151 -9.27 -2.82 10.81
N PHE A 152 -9.80 -4.03 10.88
CA PHE A 152 -9.74 -5.02 9.82
C PHE A 152 -10.96 -4.84 8.93
N VAL A 153 -10.75 -4.51 7.65
CA VAL A 153 -11.81 -4.32 6.65
C VAL A 153 -11.86 -5.52 5.72
N LEU A 154 -13.00 -6.19 5.69
CA LEU A 154 -13.24 -7.36 4.84
C LEU A 154 -13.60 -6.95 3.40
N GLU A 155 -13.55 -7.91 2.49
CA GLU A 155 -13.90 -7.69 1.08
C GLU A 155 -15.35 -7.22 0.90
N ASP A 156 -16.26 -7.69 1.74
CA ASP A 156 -17.68 -7.34 1.74
C ASP A 156 -18.00 -5.99 2.44
N GLY A 157 -16.97 -5.27 2.88
CA GLY A 157 -17.08 -3.99 3.57
C GLY A 157 -17.40 -4.09 5.07
N THR A 158 -17.45 -5.30 5.64
CA THR A 158 -17.51 -5.46 7.10
C THR A 158 -16.26 -4.89 7.75
N LYS A 159 -16.42 -4.06 8.79
CA LYS A 159 -15.34 -3.56 9.62
C LYS A 159 -15.29 -4.32 10.94
N ILE A 160 -14.08 -4.63 11.40
CA ILE A 160 -13.80 -5.17 12.72
C ILE A 160 -12.79 -4.22 13.38
N SER A 161 -13.30 -3.23 14.10
CA SER A 161 -12.50 -2.22 14.80
C SER A 161 -12.08 -2.77 16.17
N VAL A 162 -10.78 -3.00 16.34
CA VAL A 162 -10.18 -3.60 17.53
C VAL A 162 -9.74 -2.49 18.48
N GLY A 163 -10.36 -2.43 19.66
CA GLY A 163 -9.88 -1.60 20.75
C GLY A 163 -8.88 -2.37 21.62
N THR A 164 -7.71 -1.78 21.81
CA THR A 164 -6.58 -2.37 22.53
C THR A 164 -6.46 -1.85 23.96
N LYS A 165 -6.05 -2.72 24.89
CA LYS A 165 -5.84 -2.36 26.30
C LYS A 165 -4.44 -2.69 26.76
N GLN A 166 -3.82 -1.75 27.48
CA GLN A 166 -2.46 -1.91 28.00
C GLN A 166 -2.35 -3.10 28.97
N TRP A 167 -1.27 -3.86 28.85
CA TRP A 167 -0.91 -4.92 29.80
C TRP A 167 0.06 -4.38 30.86
N GLY A 168 -0.46 -4.20 32.07
CA GLY A 168 0.35 -3.80 33.23
C GLY A 168 1.04 -2.46 33.00
N ASN A 169 2.33 -2.38 33.32
CA ASN A 169 3.11 -1.14 33.21
C ASN A 169 4.13 -1.18 32.05
N SER A 170 3.80 -1.95 31.01
CA SER A 170 4.64 -2.19 29.83
C SER A 170 4.05 -1.54 28.60
N ASP A 171 4.80 -1.48 27.51
CA ASP A 171 4.31 -0.98 26.21
C ASP A 171 3.48 -2.03 25.44
N TYR A 172 3.19 -3.20 26.05
CA TYR A 172 2.34 -4.21 25.45
C TYR A 172 0.87 -3.85 25.63
N THR A 173 0.08 -4.08 24.59
CA THR A 173 -1.39 -4.03 24.65
C THR A 173 -1.95 -5.40 24.31
N THR A 174 -3.24 -5.63 24.50
CA THR A 174 -3.96 -6.83 24.06
C THR A 174 -5.31 -6.41 23.48
N SER A 175 -5.91 -7.24 22.63
CA SER A 175 -7.28 -6.98 22.14
C SER A 175 -8.26 -7.05 23.31
N ASP A 176 -9.05 -6.00 23.54
CA ASP A 176 -10.06 -5.93 24.62
C ASP A 176 -11.48 -5.82 24.06
N THR A 177 -11.66 -5.00 23.03
CA THR A 177 -12.97 -4.79 22.40
C THR A 177 -12.91 -5.05 20.91
N LEU A 178 -14.02 -5.57 20.36
CA LEU A 178 -14.26 -5.62 18.92
C LEU A 178 -15.59 -4.92 18.64
N THR A 179 -15.57 -3.85 17.86
CA THR A 179 -16.76 -3.30 17.24
C THR A 179 -16.84 -3.85 15.83
N ILE A 180 -17.85 -4.68 15.55
CA ILE A 180 -18.05 -5.31 14.26
C ILE A 180 -19.26 -4.66 13.60
N THR A 181 -19.06 -4.04 12.43
CA THR A 181 -20.09 -3.22 11.77
C THR A 181 -20.18 -3.54 10.29
N LYS A 182 -21.40 -3.58 9.76
CA LYS A 182 -21.71 -3.64 8.33
C LYS A 182 -23.05 -2.97 8.09
N GLY A 183 -23.04 -1.75 7.56
CA GLY A 183 -24.26 -0.96 7.45
C GLY A 183 -24.90 -0.73 8.82
N ASP A 184 -26.16 -1.12 8.96
CA ASP A 184 -26.88 -0.99 10.23
C ASP A 184 -26.62 -2.16 11.18
N GLN A 185 -26.09 -3.30 10.72
CA GLN A 185 -25.76 -4.41 11.62
C GLN A 185 -24.53 -4.09 12.46
N ALA A 186 -24.62 -4.37 13.76
CA ALA A 186 -23.53 -4.18 14.70
C ALA A 186 -23.47 -5.30 15.75
N ILE A 187 -22.26 -5.70 16.12
CA ILE A 187 -21.98 -6.49 17.32
C ILE A 187 -20.85 -5.80 18.08
N GLN A 188 -20.99 -5.73 19.40
CA GLN A 188 -19.92 -5.28 20.28
C GLN A 188 -19.44 -6.43 21.17
N VAL A 189 -18.13 -6.64 21.16
CA VAL A 189 -17.42 -7.54 22.05
C VAL A 189 -16.63 -6.71 23.05
N THR A 190 -16.67 -7.06 24.33
CA THR A 190 -15.89 -6.41 25.39
C THR A 190 -15.31 -7.45 26.36
N GLY A 191 -14.22 -7.13 27.05
CA GLY A 191 -13.62 -8.06 28.01
C GLY A 191 -12.96 -9.25 27.30
N LEU A 192 -12.45 -9.03 26.09
CA LEU A 192 -11.67 -10.05 25.39
C LEU A 192 -10.26 -10.18 25.98
N THR A 193 -9.78 -9.13 26.64
CA THR A 193 -8.44 -9.09 27.22
C THR A 193 -8.30 -10.11 28.35
N GLN A 194 -7.14 -10.74 28.45
CA GLN A 194 -6.78 -11.61 29.58
C GLN A 194 -6.21 -10.80 30.76
N ASN A 195 -6.08 -9.48 30.58
CA ASN A 195 -5.29 -8.62 31.47
C ASN A 195 -6.05 -8.14 32.69
N ASP A 196 -7.35 -8.41 32.77
CA ASP A 196 -8.18 -8.09 33.92
C ASP A 196 -9.33 -9.09 34.07
N ASP A 197 -10.14 -8.88 35.11
CA ASP A 197 -11.24 -9.77 35.50
C ASP A 197 -12.58 -9.39 34.83
N THR A 198 -12.58 -8.51 33.81
CA THR A 198 -13.81 -8.16 33.09
C THR A 198 -14.23 -9.33 32.22
N PRO A 199 -15.38 -9.97 32.49
CA PRO A 199 -15.76 -11.17 31.75
C PRO A 199 -16.06 -10.83 30.29
N LEU A 200 -15.71 -11.75 29.39
CA LEU A 200 -16.08 -11.66 27.99
C LEU A 200 -17.59 -11.46 27.85
N SER A 201 -17.96 -10.42 27.12
CA SER A 201 -19.34 -10.11 26.78
C SER A 201 -19.46 -9.91 25.28
N ILE A 202 -20.50 -10.53 24.70
CA ILE A 202 -20.88 -10.36 23.30
C ILE A 202 -22.32 -9.85 23.29
N SER A 203 -22.53 -8.69 22.66
CA SER A 203 -23.87 -8.14 22.48
C SER A 203 -24.73 -9.06 21.60
N ASP A 204 -26.05 -8.87 21.64
CA ASP A 204 -26.89 -9.34 20.54
C ASP A 204 -26.59 -8.50 19.28
N VAL A 205 -27.06 -8.95 18.11
CA VAL A 205 -26.92 -8.18 16.88
C VAL A 205 -27.84 -6.94 16.95
N GLY A 206 -27.23 -5.76 16.91
CA GLY A 206 -27.91 -4.48 16.86
C GLY A 206 -28.14 -3.99 15.43
N LEU A 207 -29.06 -3.03 15.27
CA LEU A 207 -29.33 -2.32 14.01
C LEU A 207 -28.88 -0.84 14.05
N ASN A 208 -27.87 -0.55 14.87
CA ASN A 208 -27.29 0.79 15.05
C ASN A 208 -25.83 0.87 14.56
N GLY A 209 -25.45 -0.02 13.63
CA GLY A 209 -24.10 -0.20 13.12
C GLY A 209 -23.42 1.10 12.70
N ARG A 210 -24.08 1.92 11.89
CA ARG A 210 -23.53 3.23 11.46
C ARG A 210 -23.19 4.15 12.62
N GLN A 211 -24.10 4.27 13.59
CA GLN A 211 -23.86 5.13 14.75
C GLN A 211 -22.73 4.56 15.60
N LEU A 212 -22.73 3.23 15.81
CA LEU A 212 -21.68 2.57 16.58
C LEU A 212 -20.30 2.69 15.90
N ASP A 213 -20.26 2.57 14.58
CA ASP A 213 -19.07 2.74 13.76
C ASP A 213 -18.51 4.17 13.90
N MET A 214 -19.36 5.19 13.74
CA MET A 214 -18.97 6.60 13.93
C MET A 214 -18.47 6.90 15.35
N ASP A 215 -19.01 6.23 16.36
CA ASP A 215 -18.64 6.41 17.77
C ASP A 215 -17.38 5.61 18.16
N THR A 216 -16.89 4.73 17.28
CA THR A 216 -15.74 3.86 17.53
C THR A 216 -14.47 4.43 16.91
N THR A 217 -13.38 4.44 17.67
CA THR A 217 -12.05 4.74 17.13
C THR A 217 -11.59 3.59 16.25
N ASP A 218 -11.42 3.85 14.95
CA ASP A 218 -11.00 2.80 14.01
C ASP A 218 -9.50 2.51 14.03
N GLY A 219 -8.70 3.41 14.59
CA GLY A 219 -7.27 3.16 14.61
C GLY A 219 -6.69 3.02 13.20
N HIS A 220 -5.72 2.13 13.04
CA HIS A 220 -5.12 1.85 11.74
C HIS A 220 -5.94 0.89 10.89
N TYR A 221 -6.11 1.20 9.62
CA TYR A 221 -6.86 0.36 8.69
C TYR A 221 -5.95 -0.69 8.03
N VAL A 222 -6.41 -1.93 8.02
CA VAL A 222 -5.84 -3.04 7.23
C VAL A 222 -6.94 -3.71 6.42
N TYR A 223 -6.59 -4.18 5.22
CA TYR A 223 -7.55 -4.63 4.22
C TYR A 223 -7.31 -6.09 3.87
N ALA A 224 -8.37 -6.90 3.98
CA ALA A 224 -8.30 -8.32 3.67
C ALA A 224 -8.18 -8.56 2.16
N ASN A 225 -7.43 -9.60 1.80
CA ASN A 225 -7.68 -10.31 0.56
C ASN A 225 -9.00 -11.12 0.64
N ALA A 226 -9.41 -11.71 -0.48
CA ALA A 226 -10.64 -12.49 -0.53
C ALA A 226 -10.64 -13.67 0.45
N SER A 227 -9.49 -14.24 0.80
CA SER A 227 -9.38 -15.42 1.67
C SER A 227 -9.12 -15.10 3.13
N VAL A 228 -9.10 -13.81 3.53
CA VAL A 228 -8.78 -13.37 4.91
C VAL A 228 -7.52 -14.03 5.47
N ASN A 229 -6.51 -14.25 4.64
CA ASN A 229 -5.23 -14.86 5.02
C ASN A 229 -4.05 -14.05 4.49
N GLN A 230 -4.31 -12.79 4.14
CA GLN A 230 -3.31 -11.85 3.68
C GLN A 230 -3.90 -10.45 3.83
N TRP A 231 -3.16 -9.55 4.44
CA TRP A 231 -3.63 -8.21 4.76
C TRP A 231 -2.71 -7.15 4.16
N THR A 232 -3.30 -6.09 3.63
CA THR A 232 -2.54 -4.96 3.12
C THR A 232 -2.82 -3.70 3.93
N ASP A 233 -1.85 -2.80 4.00
CA ASP A 233 -2.09 -1.45 4.50
C ASP A 233 -2.91 -0.61 3.49
N GLY A 234 -3.21 0.65 3.85
CA GLY A 234 -3.86 1.60 2.94
C GLY A 234 -3.05 1.97 1.71
N SER A 235 -1.80 1.51 1.54
CA SER A 235 -1.01 1.62 0.31
C SER A 235 -1.13 0.40 -0.60
N GLY A 236 -1.76 -0.68 -0.14
CA GLY A 236 -1.81 -1.96 -0.83
C GLY A 236 -0.53 -2.76 -0.66
N THR A 237 0.36 -2.33 0.24
CA THR A 237 1.55 -3.08 0.61
C THR A 237 1.12 -4.24 1.50
N ASP A 238 1.53 -5.45 1.13
CA ASP A 238 1.30 -6.66 1.91
C ASP A 238 2.03 -6.57 3.26
N LEU A 239 1.32 -6.92 4.33
CA LEU A 239 1.83 -6.90 5.69
C LEU A 239 2.53 -8.21 6.06
N GLY A 240 2.22 -9.31 5.37
CA GLY A 240 2.86 -10.63 5.54
C GLY A 240 4.08 -10.87 4.64
N ASP A 241 4.34 -10.00 3.67
CA ASP A 241 5.45 -10.08 2.71
C ASP A 241 6.81 -9.75 3.37
N ASP A 242 7.57 -10.83 3.56
CA ASP A 242 9.02 -10.97 3.41
C ASP A 242 10.02 -10.62 4.55
N GLN A 243 10.92 -11.60 4.73
CA GLN A 243 12.34 -11.41 5.05
C GLN A 243 12.71 -10.88 6.45
N GLY A 244 11.96 -11.27 7.49
CA GLY A 244 12.50 -11.31 8.86
C GLY A 244 12.89 -9.96 9.45
N ASN A 245 12.26 -8.87 9.00
CA ASN A 245 12.47 -7.53 9.53
C ASN A 245 11.14 -6.86 9.90
N TRP A 246 10.48 -7.45 10.91
CA TRP A 246 9.42 -6.92 11.78
C TRP A 246 9.31 -5.39 11.84
N LYS A 247 8.61 -4.71 10.92
CA LYS A 247 8.53 -3.22 10.95
C LYS A 247 7.28 -2.55 10.38
N MET A 248 6.11 -3.18 10.35
CA MET A 248 4.86 -2.38 10.36
C MET A 248 4.35 -2.29 11.79
N HIS A 249 5.03 -1.44 12.56
CA HIS A 249 4.65 -1.10 13.91
C HIS A 249 3.78 0.14 13.87
N PHE A 250 2.46 -0.05 14.00
CA PHE A 250 1.51 1.04 14.06
C PHE A 250 1.62 1.78 15.43
N GLU A 251 2.56 2.74 15.54
CA GLU A 251 2.81 3.54 16.75
C GLU A 251 1.97 4.83 16.85
N SER A 252 1.32 5.27 15.76
CA SER A 252 0.61 6.56 15.74
C SER A 252 -0.83 6.45 16.17
N GLU A 253 -1.33 7.47 16.86
CA GLU A 253 -2.77 7.65 17.08
C GLU A 253 -3.43 7.89 15.70
N ALA A 254 -4.33 7.01 15.29
CA ALA A 254 -5.22 7.36 14.19
C ALA A 254 -6.14 8.49 14.66
N THR A 255 -6.19 9.56 13.89
CA THR A 255 -7.17 10.62 14.10
C THR A 255 -8.54 10.09 13.77
N ASN A 256 -9.49 10.25 14.69
CA ASN A 256 -10.91 10.05 14.41
C ASN A 256 -11.27 10.77 13.11
N ALA A 257 -11.71 10.02 12.10
CA ALA A 257 -12.50 10.59 11.01
C ALA A 257 -13.90 10.90 11.57
N ALA A 258 -13.96 11.80 12.56
CA ALA A 258 -15.20 12.35 13.05
C ALA A 258 -15.67 13.40 12.04
N GLU A 259 -16.25 12.97 10.93
CA GLU A 259 -17.12 13.84 10.16
C GLU A 259 -18.58 13.46 10.43
N THR A 260 -19.25 14.39 11.11
CA THR A 260 -20.68 14.35 11.37
C THR A 260 -21.44 14.43 10.04
N TYR A 261 -22.12 13.37 9.61
CA TYR A 261 -23.12 13.47 8.56
C TYR A 261 -24.48 12.90 9.00
N GLN A 262 -25.38 13.84 9.25
CA GLN A 262 -26.82 13.63 9.32
C GLN A 262 -27.39 13.87 7.92
N GLN A 263 -27.73 12.80 7.20
CA GLN A 263 -28.89 12.61 6.32
C GLN A 263 -28.57 11.77 5.06
N LYS A 264 -28.97 10.49 5.11
CA LYS A 264 -29.57 9.70 4.01
C LYS A 264 -29.36 10.22 2.57
N GLN A 265 -28.11 10.16 2.12
CA GLN A 265 -27.67 10.04 0.73
C GLN A 265 -26.63 8.92 0.74
N VAL A 266 -26.43 8.16 -0.33
CA VAL A 266 -25.42 7.09 -0.29
C VAL A 266 -24.04 7.74 -0.17
N ASP A 267 -23.48 7.71 1.05
CA ASP A 267 -22.31 8.44 1.53
C ASP A 267 -21.01 7.93 0.86
N VAL A 268 -20.75 8.36 -0.36
CA VAL A 268 -19.37 8.43 -0.86
C VAL A 268 -18.88 9.84 -0.59
N ASP A 269 -17.83 9.98 0.21
CA ASP A 269 -17.32 11.29 0.59
C ASP A 269 -16.88 12.10 -0.65
N PRO A 270 -17.02 13.44 -0.64
CA PRO A 270 -16.71 14.28 -1.79
C PRO A 270 -15.26 14.15 -2.28
N GLU A 271 -14.32 13.83 -1.40
CA GLU A 271 -12.91 13.65 -1.74
C GLU A 271 -12.70 12.38 -2.55
N THR A 272 -13.35 11.26 -2.18
CA THR A 272 -13.38 10.01 -2.93
C THR A 272 -13.99 10.22 -4.32
N VAL A 273 -15.13 10.92 -4.41
CA VAL A 273 -15.76 11.22 -5.72
C VAL A 273 -14.83 12.07 -6.59
N GLN A 274 -14.15 13.06 -6.00
CA GLN A 274 -13.23 13.91 -6.73
C GLN A 274 -11.99 13.13 -7.20
N TRP A 275 -11.42 12.30 -6.32
CA TRP A 275 -10.27 11.47 -6.65
C TRP A 275 -10.57 10.48 -7.78
N LEU A 276 -11.73 9.83 -7.75
CA LEU A 276 -12.17 8.92 -8.82
C LEU A 276 -12.21 9.62 -10.18
N LYS A 277 -12.78 10.83 -10.23
CA LYS A 277 -12.84 11.65 -11.46
C LYS A 277 -11.45 12.07 -11.93
N ASP A 278 -10.61 12.57 -11.03
CA ASP A 278 -9.27 13.05 -11.37
C ASP A 278 -8.34 11.94 -11.85
N ASN A 279 -8.59 10.71 -11.43
CA ASN A 279 -7.84 9.53 -11.86
C ASN A 279 -8.57 8.71 -12.95
N GLY A 280 -9.63 9.26 -13.56
CA GLY A 280 -10.30 8.68 -14.72
C GLY A 280 -11.08 7.39 -14.42
N VAL A 281 -11.38 7.13 -13.14
CA VAL A 281 -12.22 6.00 -12.75
C VAL A 281 -13.67 6.36 -13.05
N THR A 282 -14.33 5.51 -13.83
CA THR A 282 -15.73 5.72 -14.19
C THR A 282 -16.62 5.39 -12.99
N ILE A 283 -17.34 6.40 -12.50
CA ILE A 283 -18.42 6.25 -11.53
C ILE A 283 -19.65 5.77 -12.31
N VAL A 284 -20.17 4.62 -11.92
CA VAL A 284 -21.37 4.04 -12.53
C VAL A 284 -22.58 4.56 -11.77
N ASP A 285 -23.55 5.14 -12.49
CA ASP A 285 -24.85 5.58 -11.98
C ASP A 285 -25.89 5.08 -12.99
N SER A 286 -26.43 3.89 -12.72
CA SER A 286 -27.20 3.13 -13.70
C SER A 286 -28.60 3.69 -13.93
N ASP A 287 -29.18 4.38 -12.94
CA ASP A 287 -30.52 4.97 -13.02
C ASP A 287 -30.50 6.50 -13.23
N GLY A 288 -29.34 7.14 -13.07
CA GLY A 288 -29.11 8.55 -13.36
C GLY A 288 -29.81 9.48 -12.36
N ASP A 289 -30.16 8.97 -11.18
CA ASP A 289 -30.85 9.74 -10.14
C ASP A 289 -29.88 10.55 -9.26
N GLY A 290 -28.57 10.36 -9.47
CA GLY A 290 -27.49 11.02 -8.75
C GLY A 290 -27.14 10.35 -7.41
N GLN A 291 -27.69 9.18 -7.12
CA GLN A 291 -27.36 8.33 -5.99
C GLN A 291 -26.71 7.04 -6.51
N LEU A 292 -25.73 6.53 -5.77
CA LEU A 292 -25.05 5.29 -6.16
C LEU A 292 -25.67 4.15 -5.38
N SER A 293 -26.39 3.25 -6.04
CA SER A 293 -26.86 2.01 -5.40
C SER A 293 -25.70 1.09 -5.02
N ALA A 294 -25.96 0.03 -4.24
CA ALA A 294 -24.94 -0.97 -3.94
C ALA A 294 -24.36 -1.64 -5.20
N ASP A 295 -25.17 -1.80 -6.25
CA ASP A 295 -24.76 -2.38 -7.53
C ASP A 295 -23.93 -1.39 -8.37
N ASP A 296 -24.26 -0.10 -8.28
CA ASP A 296 -23.48 1.00 -8.88
C ASP A 296 -22.10 1.13 -8.22
N LEU A 297 -22.07 1.03 -6.89
CA LEU A 297 -20.82 1.02 -6.11
C LEU A 297 -20.01 -0.24 -6.40
N ALA A 298 -20.63 -1.42 -6.52
CA ALA A 298 -19.95 -2.65 -6.94
C ALA A 298 -19.24 -2.47 -8.29
N SER A 299 -19.95 -1.88 -9.24
CA SER A 299 -19.44 -1.63 -10.59
C SER A 299 -18.32 -0.58 -10.59
N THR A 300 -18.46 0.45 -9.75
CA THR A 300 -17.42 1.48 -9.57
C THR A 300 -16.16 0.91 -8.89
N ILE A 301 -16.33 0.00 -7.92
CA ILE A 301 -15.25 -0.76 -7.28
C ILE A 301 -14.49 -1.60 -8.30
N GLU A 302 -15.19 -2.31 -9.20
CA GLU A 302 -14.54 -3.10 -10.24
C GLU A 302 -13.72 -2.23 -11.20
N ASN A 303 -14.24 -1.05 -11.57
CA ASN A 303 -13.48 -0.07 -12.34
C ASN A 303 -12.23 0.42 -11.60
N LEU A 304 -12.35 0.71 -10.29
CA LEU A 304 -11.22 1.14 -9.46
C LEU A 304 -10.18 0.03 -9.32
N LYS A 305 -10.60 -1.22 -9.19
CA LYS A 305 -9.72 -2.39 -9.13
C LYS A 305 -8.85 -2.50 -10.37
N GLY A 306 -9.43 -2.31 -11.56
CA GLY A 306 -8.65 -2.26 -12.82
C GLY A 306 -7.61 -1.12 -12.84
N THR A 307 -7.93 0.03 -12.24
CA THR A 307 -6.97 1.14 -12.07
C THR A 307 -5.86 0.79 -11.08
N ILE A 308 -6.18 0.16 -9.95
CA ILE A 308 -5.20 -0.31 -8.95
C ILE A 308 -4.25 -1.33 -9.60
N ASP A 309 -4.77 -2.30 -10.35
CA ASP A 309 -3.95 -3.29 -11.05
C ASP A 309 -2.96 -2.63 -12.03
N THR A 310 -3.43 -1.58 -12.74
CA THR A 310 -2.58 -0.80 -13.65
C THR A 310 -1.50 -0.02 -12.89
N LEU A 311 -1.84 0.57 -11.74
CA LEU A 311 -0.89 1.29 -10.88
C LEU A 311 0.14 0.34 -10.28
N ASN A 312 -0.27 -0.86 -9.84
CA ASN A 312 0.62 -1.90 -9.32
C ASN A 312 1.62 -2.36 -10.39
N ALA A 313 1.14 -2.64 -11.61
CA ALA A 313 2.01 -2.97 -12.74
C ALA A 313 3.00 -1.84 -13.06
N THR A 314 2.56 -0.58 -12.94
CA THR A 314 3.42 0.60 -13.14
C THR A 314 4.48 0.70 -12.06
N SER A 315 4.11 0.54 -10.78
CA SER A 315 5.06 0.58 -9.65
C SER A 315 6.13 -0.52 -9.76
N GLN A 316 5.75 -1.74 -10.13
CA GLN A 316 6.70 -2.82 -10.39
C GLN A 316 7.66 -2.49 -11.54
N MET A 317 7.17 -1.92 -12.64
CA MET A 317 8.02 -1.47 -13.74
C MET A 317 8.96 -0.33 -13.32
N ASP A 318 8.50 0.61 -12.51
CA ASP A 318 9.30 1.72 -12.00
C ASP A 318 10.44 1.20 -11.11
N MET A 319 10.17 0.19 -10.28
CA MET A 319 11.21 -0.49 -9.50
C MET A 319 12.26 -1.17 -10.39
N ILE A 320 11.84 -1.92 -11.42
CA ILE A 320 12.77 -2.56 -12.37
C ILE A 320 13.63 -1.52 -13.08
N ARG A 321 13.04 -0.40 -13.50
CA ARG A 321 13.76 0.71 -14.14
C ARG A 321 14.75 1.35 -13.18
N LEU A 322 14.35 1.60 -11.93
CA LEU A 322 15.21 2.15 -10.89
C LEU A 322 16.42 1.23 -10.64
N GLN A 323 16.20 -0.08 -10.52
CA GLN A 323 17.28 -1.06 -10.37
C GLN A 323 18.22 -1.06 -11.58
N SER A 324 17.68 -1.01 -12.81
CA SER A 324 18.48 -0.95 -14.03
C SER A 324 19.33 0.33 -14.11
N LEU A 325 18.74 1.48 -13.78
CA LEU A 325 19.43 2.78 -13.75
C LEU A 325 20.52 2.79 -12.68
N ASN A 326 20.24 2.27 -11.49
CA ASN A 326 21.21 2.16 -10.41
C ASN A 326 22.40 1.25 -10.80
N ASN A 327 22.13 0.13 -11.47
CA ASN A 327 23.18 -0.74 -11.99
C ASN A 327 24.06 -0.02 -13.03
N LYS A 328 23.45 0.73 -13.97
CA LYS A 328 24.19 1.52 -14.98
C LYS A 328 25.00 2.64 -14.34
N TYR A 329 24.44 3.31 -13.34
CA TYR A 329 25.12 4.35 -12.58
C TYR A 329 26.35 3.79 -11.85
N THR A 330 26.17 2.70 -11.09
CA THR A 330 27.27 1.99 -10.41
C THR A 330 28.37 1.58 -11.39
N GLN A 331 28.01 0.97 -12.52
CA GLN A 331 28.99 0.60 -13.56
C GLN A 331 29.74 1.81 -14.13
N SER A 332 29.07 2.93 -14.36
CA SER A 332 29.70 4.17 -14.83
C SER A 332 30.67 4.72 -13.79
N PHE A 333 30.30 4.68 -12.51
CA PHE A 333 31.13 5.09 -11.40
C PHE A 333 32.37 4.19 -11.24
N ASP A 334 32.20 2.88 -11.38
CA ASP A 334 33.31 1.92 -11.35
C ASP A 334 34.26 2.11 -12.54
N MET A 335 33.73 2.34 -13.74
CA MET A 335 34.54 2.67 -14.92
C MET A 335 35.34 3.95 -14.71
N MET A 336 34.71 4.99 -14.16
CA MET A 336 35.37 6.26 -13.85
C MET A 336 36.46 6.07 -12.79
N THR A 337 36.17 5.32 -11.72
CA THR A 337 37.13 5.00 -10.66
C THR A 337 38.33 4.23 -11.22
N ASN A 338 38.08 3.23 -12.06
CA ASN A 338 39.15 2.45 -12.71
C ASN A 338 39.96 3.28 -13.71
N PHE A 339 39.32 4.23 -14.39
CA PHE A 339 40.01 5.17 -15.28
C PHE A 339 40.91 6.13 -14.51
N ILE A 340 40.43 6.75 -13.44
CA ILE A 340 41.22 7.63 -12.55
C ILE A 340 42.41 6.87 -11.98
N LYS A 341 42.20 5.65 -11.46
CA LYS A 341 43.30 4.81 -10.94
C LYS A 341 44.38 4.53 -11.99
N LYS A 342 44.00 4.24 -13.24
CA LYS A 342 44.95 4.02 -14.34
C LYS A 342 45.64 5.31 -14.76
N PHE A 343 44.93 6.42 -14.74
CA PHE A 343 45.46 7.74 -15.08
C PHE A 343 46.53 8.19 -14.07
N ASP A 344 46.26 8.05 -12.77
CA ASP A 344 47.23 8.35 -11.71
C ASP A 344 48.49 7.47 -11.84
N ALA A 345 48.31 6.17 -12.07
CA ALA A 345 49.42 5.25 -12.30
C ALA A 345 50.28 5.62 -13.53
N ASN A 346 49.66 6.09 -14.62
CA ASN A 346 50.38 6.55 -15.80
C ASN A 346 51.15 7.85 -15.56
N LYS A 347 50.56 8.80 -14.80
CA LYS A 347 51.24 10.03 -14.38
C LYS A 347 52.48 9.72 -13.54
N ASP A 348 52.35 8.84 -12.56
CA ASP A 348 53.47 8.42 -11.71
C ASP A 348 54.58 7.74 -12.54
N GLY A 349 54.20 6.95 -13.55
CA GLY A 349 55.15 6.33 -14.49
C GLY A 349 55.90 7.34 -15.37
N ILE A 350 55.22 8.39 -15.85
CA ILE A 350 55.84 9.46 -16.65
C ILE A 350 56.77 10.31 -15.76
N ILE A 351 56.33 10.70 -14.56
CA ILE A 351 57.14 11.46 -13.61
C ILE A 351 58.40 10.67 -13.23
N ARG A 352 58.28 9.35 -13.03
CA ARG A 352 59.39 8.45 -12.72
C ARG A 352 60.36 8.22 -13.88
N ASN A 353 59.92 8.42 -15.13
CA ASN A 353 60.79 8.36 -16.32
C ASN A 353 61.39 9.72 -16.70
N MET A 354 60.93 10.82 -16.08
CA MET A 354 61.42 12.18 -16.32
C MET A 354 62.36 12.71 -15.21
N GLY A 355 62.48 12.02 -14.08
CA GLY A 355 63.48 12.29 -13.03
C GLY A 355 64.54 11.21 -13.00
#